data_AF-A0A8I2GYA5-F1
#
_entry.id   AF-A0A8I2GYA5-F1
#
_cell.length_a   1.000
_cell.length_b   1.000
_cell.length_c   1.000
_cell.angle_alpha   90.00
_cell.angle_beta   90.00
_cell.angle_gamma   90.00
#
_symmetry.space_group_name_H-M   'P 1'
#
loop_
_entity.id
_entity.type
_entity.pdbx_description
1 polymer ?
#
loop_
_entity_poly.entity_id
_entity_poly.type
_entity_poly.pdbx_seq_one_letter_code
_entity_poly.pdbx_strand_id
1 'polypeptide(L)'
;MNTDSCPIPTPQERSFLASQQAAEQTMLEKVSRAISDATAEVTRNVQDAGLEFEPTSEGYFMFAVQQATFVRLCGGNPDTLRGGNPEVGEHVIRNCRNIIDTYWKSHTAQTAVP
;
A
#
# COMPACT_ATOMS: atom_id res chain seq x y z
N MET A 1 -33.33 -12.05 -14.34
CA MET A 1 -32.93 -12.22 -12.94
C MET A 1 -31.82 -13.25 -12.92
N ASN A 2 -30.55 -12.83 -12.98
CA ASN A 2 -29.44 -13.75 -12.79
C ASN A 2 -29.14 -13.78 -11.31
N THR A 3 -29.48 -14.89 -10.65
CA THR A 3 -28.87 -15.24 -9.38
C THR A 3 -27.42 -15.60 -9.67
N ASP A 4 -26.57 -14.57 -9.78
CA ASP A 4 -25.11 -14.70 -9.71
C ASP A 4 -24.77 -15.11 -8.27
N SER A 5 -25.04 -16.38 -7.97
CA SER A 5 -24.55 -17.03 -6.77
C SER A 5 -23.04 -17.12 -6.94
N CYS A 6 -22.29 -16.20 -6.32
CA CYS A 6 -20.86 -16.37 -6.11
C CYS A 6 -20.65 -17.81 -5.57
N PRO A 7 -19.94 -18.68 -6.30
CA PRO A 7 -19.80 -20.07 -5.90
C PRO A 7 -19.16 -20.14 -4.52
N ILE A 8 -19.77 -20.91 -3.61
CA ILE A 8 -19.22 -21.13 -2.26
C ILE A 8 -17.92 -21.91 -2.42
N PRO A 9 -16.78 -21.42 -1.93
CA PRO A 9 -15.51 -22.11 -2.12
C PRO A 9 -15.50 -23.44 -1.37
N THR A 10 -14.93 -24.46 -2.01
CA THR A 10 -14.66 -25.76 -1.40
C THR A 10 -13.81 -25.61 -0.14
N PRO A 11 -13.79 -26.62 0.76
CA PRO A 11 -12.92 -26.58 1.93
C PRO A 11 -11.44 -26.35 1.60
N GLN A 12 -10.95 -26.92 0.48
CA GLN A 12 -9.57 -26.74 0.03
C GLN A 12 -9.30 -25.31 -0.44
N GLU A 13 -10.18 -24.73 -1.25
CA GLU A 13 -10.08 -23.33 -1.68
C GLU A 13 -10.13 -22.36 -0.49
N ARG A 14 -11.00 -22.63 0.50
CA ARG A 14 -11.06 -21.82 1.74
C ARG A 14 -9.75 -21.87 2.51
N SER A 15 -9.16 -23.06 2.66
CA SER A 15 -7.87 -23.21 3.33
C SER A 15 -6.76 -22.44 2.60
N PHE A 16 -6.74 -22.51 1.28
CA PHE A 16 -5.76 -21.81 0.45
C PHE A 16 -5.90 -20.28 0.55
N LEU A 17 -7.12 -19.75 0.45
CA LEU A 17 -7.39 -18.31 0.60
C LEU A 17 -7.00 -17.82 2.00
N ALA A 18 -7.30 -18.60 3.05
CA ALA A 18 -6.91 -18.26 4.41
C ALA A 18 -5.38 -18.20 4.58
N SER A 19 -4.65 -19.14 3.98
CA SER A 19 -3.18 -19.11 4.00
C SER A 19 -2.61 -17.88 3.27
N GLN A 20 -3.17 -17.53 2.11
CA GLN A 20 -2.74 -16.32 1.39
C GLN A 20 -3.01 -15.06 2.21
N GLN A 21 -4.22 -14.92 2.76
CA GLN A 21 -4.59 -13.74 3.55
C GLN A 21 -3.72 -13.58 4.80
N ALA A 22 -3.42 -14.68 5.50
CA ALA A 22 -2.54 -14.64 6.67
C ALA A 22 -1.11 -14.23 6.29
N ALA A 23 -0.60 -14.73 5.16
CA ALA A 23 0.72 -14.36 4.66
C ALA A 23 0.77 -12.89 4.21
N GLU A 24 -0.28 -12.40 3.54
CA GLU A 24 -0.41 -11.00 3.13
C GLU A 24 -0.42 -10.08 4.35
N GLN A 25 -1.25 -10.37 5.36
CA GLN A 25 -1.30 -9.58 6.59
C GLN A 25 0.06 -9.54 7.28
N THR A 26 0.72 -10.69 7.44
CA THR A 26 2.05 -10.78 8.05
C THR A 26 3.08 -9.97 7.27
N MET A 27 3.01 -9.98 5.94
CA MET A 27 3.89 -9.19 5.09
C MET A 27 3.66 -7.69 5.29
N LEU A 28 2.40 -7.23 5.28
CA LEU A 28 2.06 -5.83 5.48
C LEU A 28 2.49 -5.33 6.87
N GLU A 29 2.33 -6.13 7.92
CA GLU A 29 2.82 -5.81 9.27
C GLU A 29 4.34 -5.60 9.29
N LYS A 30 5.10 -6.46 8.59
CA LYS A 30 6.55 -6.32 8.48
C LYS A 30 6.96 -5.07 7.70
N VAL A 31 6.25 -4.72 6.63
CA VAL A 31 6.50 -3.49 5.87
C VAL A 31 6.24 -2.26 6.74
N SER A 32 5.12 -2.21 7.46
CA SER A 32 4.81 -1.12 8.39
C SER A 32 5.88 -0.98 9.47
N ARG A 33 6.35 -2.10 10.03
CA ARG A 33 7.43 -2.07 11.01
C ARG A 33 8.74 -1.54 10.42
N ALA A 34 9.10 -1.95 9.21
CA ALA A 34 10.31 -1.46 8.55
C ALA A 34 10.26 0.05 8.28
N ILE A 35 9.08 0.60 8.00
CA ILE A 35 8.86 2.05 7.86
C ILE A 35 9.14 2.77 9.19
N SER A 36 8.55 2.32 10.30
CA SER A 36 8.78 2.91 11.62
C SER A 36 10.24 2.77 12.08
N ASP A 37 10.86 1.61 11.81
CA ASP A 37 12.26 1.36 12.14
C ASP A 37 13.20 2.35 11.41
N ALA A 38 12.94 2.63 10.12
CA ALA A 38 13.69 3.60 9.33
C ALA A 38 13.54 5.04 9.85
N THR A 39 12.33 5.45 10.24
CA THR A 39 12.09 6.75 10.90
C THR A 39 12.87 6.88 12.20
N ALA A 40 12.84 5.83 13.03
CA ALA A 40 13.56 5.83 14.30
C ALA A 40 15.09 5.83 14.09
N GLU A 41 15.58 5.15 13.06
CA GLU A 41 17.00 5.14 12.68
C GLU A 41 17.50 6.53 12.28
N VAL A 42 16.81 7.21 11.37
CA VAL A 42 17.20 8.58 10.97
C VAL A 42 17.17 9.52 12.15
N THR A 43 16.13 9.44 12.99
CA THR A 43 16.01 10.27 14.19
C THR A 43 17.20 10.07 15.14
N ARG A 44 17.57 8.82 15.42
CA ARG A 44 18.75 8.52 16.27
C ARG A 44 20.03 9.05 15.64
N ASN A 45 20.26 8.80 14.36
CA ASN A 45 21.49 9.22 13.68
C ASN A 45 21.65 10.75 13.65
N VAL A 46 20.56 11.50 13.46
CA VAL A 46 20.54 12.97 13.51
C VAL A 46 20.90 13.46 14.92
N GLN A 47 20.31 12.85 15.96
CA GLN A 47 20.58 13.17 17.36
C GLN A 47 22.03 12.85 17.76
N ASP A 48 22.52 11.66 17.41
CA ASP A 48 23.88 11.19 17.73
C ASP A 48 24.95 12.05 17.04
N ALA A 49 24.64 12.58 15.85
CA ALA A 49 25.51 13.50 15.12
C ALA A 49 25.42 14.96 15.60
N GLY A 50 24.55 15.27 16.57
CA GLY A 50 24.34 16.63 17.07
C GLY A 50 23.75 17.58 16.02
N LEU A 51 23.01 17.05 15.05
CA LEU A 51 22.43 17.83 13.96
C LEU A 51 21.06 18.37 14.37
N GLU A 52 20.80 19.65 14.07
CA GLU A 52 19.51 20.31 14.33
C GLU A 52 18.55 20.20 13.13
N PHE A 53 18.37 18.99 12.59
CA PHE A 53 17.39 18.73 11.55
C PHE A 53 16.09 18.18 12.13
N GLU A 54 14.97 18.57 11.54
CA GLU A 54 13.67 17.97 11.83
C GLU A 54 13.69 16.47 11.49
N PRO A 55 13.13 15.58 12.34
CA PRO A 55 13.02 14.16 12.05
C PRO A 55 12.32 13.89 10.71
N THR A 56 12.83 12.91 9.96
CA THR A 56 12.14 12.43 8.76
C THR A 56 10.88 11.69 9.15
N SER A 57 9.71 12.15 8.66
CA SER A 57 8.42 11.56 9.01
C SER A 57 8.25 10.14 8.47
N GLU A 58 7.43 9.31 9.13
CA GLU A 58 7.05 7.99 8.62
C GLU A 58 6.39 8.08 7.23
N GLY A 59 5.67 9.16 6.96
CA GLY A 59 5.05 9.42 5.65
C GLY A 59 6.04 9.48 4.50
N TYR A 60 7.27 9.94 4.76
CA TYR A 60 8.35 9.94 3.75
C TYR A 60 8.70 8.50 3.33
N PHE A 61 8.92 7.61 4.31
CA PHE A 61 9.28 6.21 4.04
C PHE A 61 8.10 5.42 3.48
N MET A 62 6.88 5.71 3.92
CA MET A 62 5.66 5.17 3.30
C MET A 62 5.59 5.51 1.81
N PHE A 63 5.91 6.76 1.44
CA PHE A 63 5.97 7.18 0.05
C PHE A 63 7.10 6.47 -0.73
N ALA A 64 8.26 6.28 -0.11
CA ALA A 64 9.37 5.53 -0.72
C ALA A 64 8.98 4.07 -1.04
N VAL A 65 8.29 3.40 -0.10
CA VAL A 65 7.75 2.04 -0.31
C VAL A 65 6.71 2.04 -1.43
N GLN A 66 5.77 2.99 -1.43
CA GLN A 66 4.76 3.13 -2.49
C GLN A 66 5.41 3.30 -3.87
N GLN A 67 6.41 4.17 -4.00
CA GLN A 67 7.09 4.41 -5.28
C GLN A 67 7.81 3.15 -5.77
N ALA A 68 8.61 2.52 -4.90
CA ALA A 68 9.38 1.33 -5.27
C ALA A 68 8.45 0.17 -5.69
N THR A 69 7.36 -0.04 -4.95
CA THR A 69 6.37 -1.08 -5.27
C THR A 69 5.57 -0.77 -6.52
N PHE A 70 5.17 0.49 -6.74
CA PHE A 70 4.52 0.92 -7.98
C PHE A 70 5.41 0.65 -9.20
N VAL A 71 6.68 1.03 -9.14
CA VAL A 71 7.62 0.80 -10.25
C VAL A 71 7.80 -0.69 -10.52
N ARG A 72 7.99 -1.51 -9.48
CA ARG A 72 8.09 -2.98 -9.61
C ARG A 72 6.82 -3.59 -10.21
N LEU A 73 5.64 -3.15 -9.76
CA LEU A 73 4.36 -3.63 -10.27
C LEU A 73 4.18 -3.30 -11.76
N CYS A 74 4.70 -2.15 -12.19
CA CYS A 74 4.74 -1.78 -13.61
C CYS A 74 5.84 -2.50 -14.40
N GLY A 75 6.67 -3.35 -13.78
CA GLY A 75 7.79 -4.04 -14.43
C GLY A 75 9.05 -3.19 -14.61
N GLY A 76 9.12 -2.01 -13.97
CA GLY A 76 10.29 -1.14 -14.00
C GLY A 76 11.32 -1.50 -12.92
N ASN A 77 12.47 -0.83 -13.00
CA ASN A 77 13.52 -0.92 -11.99
C ASN A 77 13.33 0.20 -10.94
N PRO A 78 13.05 -0.12 -9.66
CA PRO A 78 12.79 0.87 -8.62
C PRO A 78 13.99 1.77 -8.28
N ASP A 79 15.23 1.36 -8.56
CA ASP A 79 16.42 2.16 -8.28
C ASP A 79 16.66 3.25 -9.35
N THR A 80 16.15 3.03 -10.56
CA THR A 80 16.31 3.97 -11.69
C THR A 80 15.01 4.62 -12.14
N LEU A 81 13.87 4.09 -11.71
CA LEU A 81 12.52 4.45 -12.13
C LEU A 81 12.24 4.21 -13.63
N ARG A 82 13.08 3.42 -14.31
CA ARG A 82 12.98 3.17 -15.77
C ARG A 82 12.44 1.78 -16.10
N GLY A 83 11.94 1.63 -17.33
CA GLY A 83 11.58 0.34 -17.93
C GLY A 83 10.17 -0.17 -17.65
N GLY A 84 9.34 0.58 -16.91
CA GLY A 84 7.97 0.16 -16.61
C GLY A 84 7.03 0.20 -17.83
N ASN A 85 5.96 -0.58 -17.76
CA ASN A 85 4.84 -0.59 -18.67
C ASN A 85 3.85 0.54 -18.32
N PRO A 86 3.67 1.54 -19.19
CA PRO A 86 2.75 2.66 -18.93
C PRO A 86 1.29 2.24 -18.77
N GLU A 87 0.82 1.24 -19.52
CA GLU A 87 -0.57 0.77 -19.43
C GLU A 87 -0.88 0.19 -18.05
N VAL A 88 0.02 -0.66 -17.54
CA VAL A 88 -0.09 -1.21 -16.18
C VAL A 88 -0.09 -0.07 -15.15
N GLY A 89 0.80 0.92 -15.31
CA GLY A 89 0.84 2.10 -14.45
C GLY A 89 -0.48 2.86 -14.42
N GLU A 90 -1.08 3.11 -15.58
CA GLU A 90 -2.39 3.75 -15.70
C GLU A 90 -3.51 2.94 -15.03
N HIS A 91 -3.48 1.62 -15.14
CA HIS A 91 -4.45 0.75 -14.44
C HIS A 91 -4.33 0.86 -12.92
N VAL A 92 -3.11 0.90 -12.38
CA VAL A 92 -2.88 1.05 -10.93
C VAL A 92 -3.36 2.41 -10.44
N ILE A 93 -3.02 3.49 -11.15
CA ILE A 93 -3.47 4.85 -10.80
C ILE A 93 -4.99 4.95 -10.84
N ARG A 94 -5.63 4.35 -11.85
CA ARG A 94 -7.09 4.29 -11.93
C ARG A 94 -7.71 3.54 -10.76
N ASN A 95 -7.10 2.45 -10.31
CA ASN A 95 -7.54 1.75 -9.10
C ASN A 95 -7.47 2.65 -7.87
N CYS A 96 -6.36 3.37 -7.66
CA CYS A 96 -6.24 4.34 -6.56
C CYS A 96 -7.30 5.45 -6.64
N ARG A 97 -7.57 5.98 -7.84
CA ARG A 97 -8.66 6.94 -8.07
C ARG A 97 -10.01 6.35 -7.68
N ASN A 98 -10.31 5.13 -8.12
CA ASN A 98 -11.56 4.47 -7.77
C ASN A 98 -11.72 4.30 -6.26
N ILE A 99 -10.64 3.99 -5.52
CA ILE A 99 -10.70 3.93 -4.05
C ILE A 99 -11.13 5.27 -3.45
N ILE A 100 -10.51 6.37 -3.91
CA ILE A 100 -10.84 7.73 -3.49
C ILE A 100 -12.32 8.03 -3.75
N ASP A 101 -12.77 7.79 -4.97
CA ASP A 101 -14.12 8.17 -5.41
C ASP A 101 -15.19 7.28 -4.76
N THR A 102 -14.95 5.98 -4.65
CA THR A 102 -15.93 5.00 -4.15
C THR A 102 -15.98 4.89 -2.64
N TYR A 103 -14.87 5.07 -1.91
CA TYR A 103 -14.86 4.84 -0.45
C TYR A 103 -14.65 6.09 0.37
N TRP A 104 -13.89 7.07 -0.12
CA TRP A 104 -13.58 8.28 0.66
C TRP A 104 -14.57 9.41 0.37
N LYS A 105 -14.82 9.71 -0.90
CA LYS A 105 -15.76 10.78 -1.30
C LYS A 105 -17.23 10.39 -1.13
N SER A 106 -17.57 9.11 -1.31
CA SER A 106 -18.93 8.62 -1.08
C SER A 106 -19.35 8.69 0.39
N HIS A 107 -18.39 8.57 1.31
CA HIS A 107 -18.62 8.68 2.75
C HIS A 107 -18.97 10.11 3.18
N THR A 108 -18.46 11.14 2.51
CA THR A 108 -18.86 12.53 2.76
C THR A 108 -20.33 12.83 2.46
N ALA A 109 -21.01 11.99 1.66
CA ALA A 109 -22.44 12.18 1.37
C ALA A 109 -23.37 11.50 2.40
N GLN A 110 -22.89 10.53 3.18
CA GLN A 110 -23.72 9.82 4.18
C GLN A 110 -23.67 10.45 5.58
N THR A 111 -22.65 11.25 5.88
CA THR A 111 -22.54 11.99 7.16
C THR A 111 -23.13 13.41 7.11
N ALA A 112 -23.74 13.80 5.98
CA ALA A 112 -24.38 15.10 5.80
C ALA A 112 -25.92 14.96 5.75
N VAL A 113 -26.51 14.51 6.85
CA VAL A 113 -27.94 14.71 7.15
C VAL A 113 -28.03 15.11 8.63
N PRO A 114 -28.68 16.24 8.97
CA PRO A 114 -28.82 16.73 10.36
C PRO A 114 -29.69 15.82 11.24
#